data_AF-A0A293LAA3-F1
#
_entry.id   AF-A0A293LAA3-F1
#
_cell.length_a   1.000
_cell.length_b   1.000
_cell.length_c   1.000
_cell.angle_alpha   90.00
_cell.angle_beta   90.00
_cell.angle_gamma   90.00
#
_symmetry.space_group_name_H-M   'P 1'
#
loop_
_entity.id
_entity.type
_entity.pdbx_description
1 polymer ?
#
loop_
_entity_poly.entity_id
_entity_poly.type
_entity_poly.pdbx_seq_one_letter_code
_entity_poly.pdbx_strand_id
1 'polypeptide(L)'
;MATANLNSKIVQYESFLNDVLKEDLRVCLRERDKVCSHLADLLQLRTIIQRMKETCGDTFKSQVDLGCNFYVQACVEDTSRILVQVGLGFFVEFSHSEALLFLECREQLLNRELQRLTKDSSMIKAHIQMVLQGLRELQGISL
;
A
#
# COMPACT_ATOMS: atom_id res chain seq x y z
N MET A 1 -36.60 -28.57 -20.76
CA MET A 1 -36.70 -27.67 -19.59
C MET A 1 -35.44 -27.64 -18.72
N ALA A 2 -34.72 -28.75 -18.53
CA ALA A 2 -33.50 -28.79 -17.69
C ALA A 2 -32.31 -27.96 -18.23
N THR A 3 -32.13 -27.87 -19.56
CA THR A 3 -31.02 -27.15 -20.20
C THR A 3 -31.12 -25.61 -20.10
N ALA A 4 -32.34 -25.06 -20.11
CA ALA A 4 -32.57 -23.62 -19.94
C ALA A 4 -32.19 -23.13 -18.53
N ASN A 5 -32.46 -23.95 -17.51
CA ASN A 5 -32.06 -23.67 -16.13
C ASN A 5 -30.53 -23.71 -15.96
N LEU A 6 -29.84 -24.62 -16.64
CA LEU A 6 -28.38 -24.73 -16.60
C LEU A 6 -27.70 -23.49 -17.20
N ASN A 7 -28.16 -23.04 -18.37
CA ASN A 7 -27.63 -21.83 -19.02
C ASN A 7 -27.87 -20.57 -18.17
N SER A 8 -29.02 -20.46 -17.49
CA SER A 8 -29.27 -19.33 -16.58
C SER A 8 -28.30 -19.29 -15.39
N LYS A 9 -27.92 -20.46 -14.86
CA LYS A 9 -26.93 -20.56 -13.78
C LYS A 9 -25.52 -20.24 -14.28
N ILE A 10 -25.14 -20.68 -15.48
CA ILE A 10 -23.85 -20.35 -16.10
C ILE A 10 -23.71 -18.83 -16.24
N VAL A 11 -24.74 -18.14 -16.77
CA VAL A 11 -24.74 -16.68 -16.90
C VAL A 11 -24.64 -15.98 -15.53
N GLN A 12 -25.32 -16.49 -14.51
CA GLN A 12 -25.20 -15.95 -13.14
C GLN A 12 -23.78 -16.12 -12.58
N TYR A 13 -23.14 -17.27 -12.78
CA TYR A 13 -21.76 -17.50 -12.33
C TYR A 13 -20.75 -16.67 -13.11
N GLU A 14 -20.96 -16.44 -14.42
CA GLU A 14 -20.13 -15.55 -15.22
C GLU A 14 -20.25 -14.08 -14.79
N SER A 15 -21.48 -13.61 -14.51
CA SER A 15 -21.70 -12.27 -13.96
C SER A 15 -21.08 -12.14 -12.58
N PHE A 16 -21.30 -13.10 -11.67
CA PHE A 16 -20.67 -13.06 -10.34
C PHE A 16 -19.14 -13.03 -10.41
N LEU A 17 -18.55 -13.80 -11.32
CA LEU A 17 -17.11 -13.83 -11.53
C LEU A 17 -16.57 -12.49 -12.05
N ASN A 18 -17.24 -11.90 -13.03
CA ASN A 18 -16.78 -10.67 -13.67
C ASN A 18 -17.07 -9.42 -12.83
N ASP A 19 -18.26 -9.33 -12.25
CA ASP A 19 -18.77 -8.11 -11.63
C ASP A 19 -18.40 -8.05 -10.13
N VAL A 20 -18.18 -9.20 -9.48
CA VAL A 20 -17.85 -9.27 -8.05
C VAL A 20 -16.41 -9.72 -7.85
N LEU A 21 -16.08 -10.97 -8.17
CA LEU A 21 -14.77 -11.53 -7.81
C LEU A 21 -13.58 -10.80 -8.46
N LYS A 22 -13.70 -10.42 -9.74
CA LYS A 22 -12.65 -9.65 -10.41
C LYS A 22 -12.53 -8.22 -9.85
N GLU A 23 -13.65 -7.60 -9.52
CA GLU A 23 -13.64 -6.25 -8.94
C GLU A 23 -13.07 -6.27 -7.52
N ASP A 24 -13.46 -7.25 -6.69
CA ASP A 24 -12.90 -7.47 -5.35
C ASP A 24 -11.39 -7.68 -5.42
N LEU A 25 -10.91 -8.48 -6.38
CA LEU A 25 -9.48 -8.66 -6.59
C LEU A 25 -8.80 -7.33 -6.97
N ARG A 26 -9.43 -6.54 -7.86
CA ARG A 26 -8.89 -5.24 -8.29
C ARG A 26 -8.78 -4.27 -7.13
N VAL A 27 -9.82 -4.18 -6.30
CA VAL A 27 -9.83 -3.34 -5.10
C VAL A 27 -8.76 -3.81 -4.11
N CYS A 28 -8.70 -5.11 -3.82
CA CYS A 28 -7.71 -5.68 -2.92
C CYS A 28 -6.27 -5.40 -3.37
N LEU A 29 -5.98 -5.52 -4.67
CA LEU A 29 -4.67 -5.20 -5.23
C LEU A 29 -4.35 -3.71 -5.15
N ARG A 30 -5.34 -2.84 -5.41
CA ARG A 30 -5.17 -1.39 -5.27
C ARG A 30 -4.82 -0.99 -3.84
N GLU A 31 -5.51 -1.53 -2.85
CA GLU A 31 -5.19 -1.24 -1.44
C GLU A 31 -3.80 -1.77 -1.06
N ARG A 32 -3.43 -2.94 -1.56
CA ARG A 32 -2.08 -3.50 -1.37
C ARG A 32 -1.02 -2.56 -1.95
N ASP A 33 -1.24 -2.03 -3.15
CA ASP A 33 -0.29 -1.13 -3.81
C ASP A 33 -0.14 0.20 -3.06
N LYS A 34 -1.21 0.72 -2.44
CA LYS A 34 -1.12 1.89 -1.55
C LYS A 34 -0.25 1.61 -0.32
N VAL A 35 -0.43 0.46 0.32
CA VAL A 35 0.39 0.05 1.47
C VAL A 35 1.87 -0.08 1.07
N CYS A 36 2.16 -0.65 -0.10
CA CYS A 36 3.52 -0.72 -0.64
C CYS A 36 4.12 0.67 -0.90
N SER A 37 3.34 1.61 -1.44
CA SER A 37 3.78 3.00 -1.62
C SER A 37 4.16 3.64 -0.29
N HIS A 38 3.31 3.51 0.73
CA HIS A 38 3.59 4.05 2.06
C HIS A 38 4.83 3.41 2.69
N LEU A 39 5.05 2.10 2.50
CA LEU A 39 6.28 1.44 2.96
C LEU A 39 7.53 2.02 2.27
N ALA A 40 7.45 2.32 0.97
CA ALA A 40 8.55 2.96 0.24
C ALA A 40 8.85 4.36 0.79
N ASP A 41 7.81 5.15 1.09
CA ASP A 41 7.96 6.48 1.70
C ASP A 41 8.64 6.41 3.08
N LEU A 42 8.25 5.43 3.92
CA LEU A 42 8.89 5.22 5.23
C LEU A 42 10.37 4.82 5.09
N LEU A 43 10.72 3.99 4.11
CA LEU A 43 12.12 3.61 3.84
C LEU A 43 12.96 4.81 3.40
N GLN A 44 12.41 5.68 2.56
CA GLN A 44 13.07 6.93 2.18
C GLN A 44 13.28 7.83 3.39
N LEU A 45 12.24 8.02 4.22
CA LEU A 45 12.34 8.83 5.43
C LEU A 45 13.37 8.28 6.41
N ARG A 46 13.40 6.96 6.64
CA ARG A 46 14.42 6.29 7.47
C ARG A 46 15.83 6.61 6.99
N THR A 47 16.05 6.49 5.68
CA THR A 47 17.35 6.76 5.06
C THR A 47 17.79 8.21 5.26
N ILE A 48 16.86 9.17 5.11
CA ILE A 48 17.13 10.59 5.33
C ILE A 48 17.49 10.85 6.79
N ILE A 49 16.70 10.34 7.74
CA ILE A 49 16.93 10.51 9.19
C ILE A 49 18.28 9.92 9.60
N GLN A 50 18.66 8.75 9.05
CA GLN A 50 19.96 8.14 9.33
C GLN A 50 21.11 9.01 8.83
N ARG A 51 21.04 9.53 7.60
CA ARG A 51 22.06 10.46 7.08
C ARG A 51 22.14 11.75 7.90
N MET A 52 21.00 12.30 8.30
CA MET A 52 20.97 13.50 9.16
C MET A 52 21.63 13.23 10.52
N LYS A 53 21.38 12.05 11.11
CA LYS A 53 22.02 11.62 12.36
C LYS A 53 23.53 11.46 12.23
N GLU A 54 24.04 10.98 11.10
CA GLU A 54 25.48 10.85 10.83
C GLU A 54 26.17 12.21 10.63
N THR A 55 25.42 13.20 10.15
CA THR A 55 25.91 14.58 9.91
C THR A 55 25.63 15.50 11.11
N CYS A 56 25.24 14.95 12.26
CA CYS A 56 24.91 15.70 13.47
C CYS A 56 26.07 16.60 13.93
N GLY A 57 25.90 17.91 13.86
CA GLY A 57 26.85 18.91 14.36
C GLY A 57 27.14 20.06 13.39
N ASP A 58 26.83 19.91 12.11
CA ASP A 58 27.05 20.93 11.08
C ASP A 58 25.77 21.68 10.72
N THR A 59 25.89 22.98 10.42
CA THR A 59 24.79 23.79 9.89
C THR A 59 24.27 23.17 8.59
N PHE A 60 22.98 22.79 8.55
CA PHE A 60 22.39 22.15 7.39
C PHE A 60 21.85 23.21 6.42
N LYS A 61 22.53 23.37 5.29
CA LYS A 61 22.10 24.28 4.22
C LYS A 61 21.28 23.50 3.19
N SER A 62 20.07 23.96 2.93
CA SER A 62 19.17 23.35 1.95
C SER A 62 18.51 24.41 1.09
N GLN A 63 18.15 24.03 -0.14
CA GLN A 63 17.39 24.87 -1.05
C GLN A 63 15.92 24.44 -0.99
N VAL A 64 15.06 25.33 -0.50
CA VAL A 64 13.63 25.07 -0.29
C VAL A 64 12.84 25.73 -1.40
N ASP A 65 11.95 24.96 -2.04
CA ASP A 65 10.99 25.47 -3.02
C ASP A 65 9.81 26.12 -2.30
N LEU A 66 9.51 27.37 -2.63
CA LEU A 66 8.35 28.11 -2.12
C LEU A 66 7.16 28.07 -3.09
N GLY A 67 7.30 27.41 -4.26
CA GLY A 67 6.30 27.28 -5.30
C GLY A 67 6.72 27.91 -6.62
N CYS A 68 6.12 27.45 -7.73
CA CYS A 68 6.42 27.94 -9.09
C CYS A 68 7.92 27.88 -9.47
N ASN A 69 8.65 26.86 -8.99
CA ASN A 69 10.09 26.72 -9.14
C ASN A 69 10.88 27.92 -8.55
N PHE A 70 10.36 28.53 -7.48
CA PHE A 70 11.02 29.62 -6.76
C PHE A 70 11.72 29.07 -5.52
N TYR A 71 13.04 29.12 -5.53
CA TYR A 71 13.85 28.46 -4.51
C TYR A 71 14.57 29.47 -3.61
N VAL A 72 14.56 29.21 -2.30
CA VAL A 72 15.30 29.98 -1.30
C VAL A 72 16.31 29.10 -0.57
N GLN A 73 17.44 29.68 -0.18
CA GLN A 73 18.43 28.98 0.63
C GLN A 73 18.07 29.10 2.12
N ALA A 74 17.78 27.96 2.74
CA ALA A 74 17.55 27.85 4.17
C ALA A 74 18.80 27.29 4.86
N CYS A 75 19.08 27.78 6.06
CA CYS A 75 20.12 27.27 6.93
C CYS A 75 19.47 26.83 8.24
N VAL A 76 19.64 25.57 8.61
CA VAL A 76 19.16 25.01 9.87
C VAL A 76 20.35 24.90 10.81
N GLU A 77 20.29 25.64 11.91
CA GLU A 77 21.36 25.70 12.91
C GLU A 77 21.40 24.44 13.80
N ASP A 78 20.22 23.90 14.13
CA ASP A 78 20.09 22.68 14.92
C ASP A 78 19.26 21.64 14.17
N THR A 79 19.90 20.53 13.81
CA THR A 79 19.25 19.40 13.13
C THR A 79 18.84 18.29 14.10
N SER A 80 19.03 18.46 15.41
CA SER A 80 18.85 17.39 16.41
C SER A 80 17.41 16.86 16.51
N ARG A 81 16.42 17.67 16.08
CA ARG A 81 14.99 17.35 16.09
C ARG A 81 14.34 17.55 14.72
N ILE A 82 13.33 16.75 14.44
CA ILE A 82 12.55 16.78 13.20
C ILE A 82 11.06 16.76 13.48
N LEU A 83 10.28 17.43 12.63
CA LEU A 83 8.83 17.38 12.65
C LEU A 83 8.34 16.23 11.76
N VAL A 84 7.64 15.27 12.36
CA VAL A 84 7.06 14.13 11.65
C VAL A 84 5.53 14.26 11.66
N GLN A 85 4.92 14.13 10.49
CA GLN A 85 3.47 14.09 10.37
C GLN A 85 2.94 12.75 10.89
N VAL A 86 2.16 12.78 11.99
CA VAL A 86 1.62 11.56 12.62
C VAL A 86 0.21 11.21 12.11
N GLY A 87 -0.46 12.14 11.43
CA GLY A 87 -1.77 11.97 10.81
C GLY A 87 -2.72 13.14 11.10
N LEU A 88 -3.82 13.23 10.35
CA LEU A 88 -4.88 14.26 10.53
C LEU A 88 -4.36 15.72 10.56
N GLY A 89 -3.24 15.99 9.88
CA GLY A 89 -2.61 17.31 9.88
C GLY A 89 -1.81 17.64 11.13
N PHE A 90 -1.62 16.70 12.06
CA PHE A 90 -0.77 16.88 13.22
C PHE A 90 0.68 16.51 12.94
N PHE A 91 1.57 17.35 13.43
CA PHE A 91 3.01 17.18 13.39
C PHE A 91 3.54 17.10 14.80
N VAL A 92 4.43 16.14 15.05
CA VAL A 92 5.08 15.94 16.35
C VAL A 92 6.57 16.12 16.16
N GLU A 93 7.17 16.83 17.09
CA GLU A 93 8.61 17.01 17.14
C GLU A 93 9.26 15.77 17.80
N PHE A 94 10.13 15.10 17.05
CA PHE A 94 10.86 13.93 17.51
C PHE A 94 12.37 14.16 17.46
N SER A 95 13.10 13.56 18.39
CA SER A 95 14.52 13.29 18.16
C SER A 95 14.69 12.22 17.07
N HIS A 96 15.87 12.15 16.45
CA HIS A 96 16.19 11.13 15.45
C HIS A 96 15.91 9.69 15.94
N SER A 97 16.25 9.39 17.19
CA SER A 97 16.03 8.06 17.78
C SER A 97 14.55 7.74 17.98
N GLU A 98 13.76 8.71 18.46
CA GLU A 98 12.31 8.54 18.62
C GLU A 98 11.61 8.40 17.26
N ALA A 99 12.04 9.17 16.26
CA ALA A 99 11.50 9.08 14.91
C ALA A 99 11.78 7.71 14.28
N LEU A 100 12.98 7.15 14.47
CA LEU A 100 13.31 5.79 14.01
C LEU A 100 12.45 4.72 14.70
N LEU A 101 12.20 4.84 16.00
CA LEU A 101 11.30 3.94 16.72
C LEU A 101 9.85 4.06 16.23
N PHE A 102 9.38 5.29 15.97
CA PHE A 102 8.06 5.53 15.40
C PHE A 102 7.92 4.89 14.01
N LEU A 103 8.94 5.04 13.16
CA LEU A 103 8.99 4.43 11.84
C LEU A 103 8.95 2.90 11.92
N GLU A 104 9.68 2.28 12.84
CA GLU A 104 9.65 0.82 13.03
C GLU A 104 8.26 0.32 13.44
N CYS A 105 7.60 1.00 14.37
CA CYS A 105 6.22 0.68 14.75
C CYS A 105 5.25 0.81 13.56
N ARG A 106 5.39 1.87 12.75
CA ARG A 106 4.58 2.09 11.54
C ARG A 106 4.83 1.03 10.47
N GLU A 107 6.08 0.68 10.25
CA GLU A 107 6.49 -0.35 9.29
C GLU A 107 5.92 -1.73 9.69
N GLN A 108 5.97 -2.09 10.97
CA GLN A 108 5.35 -3.33 11.46
C GLN A 108 3.84 -3.36 11.23
N LEU A 109 3.15 -2.24 11.44
CA LEU A 109 1.72 -2.14 11.20
C LEU A 109 1.39 -2.34 9.71
N LEU A 110 2.08 -1.61 8.82
CA LEU A 110 1.87 -1.71 7.38
C LEU A 110 2.24 -3.10 6.84
N ASN A 111 3.28 -3.74 7.36
CA ASN A 111 3.63 -5.10 6.98
C ASN A 111 2.55 -6.12 7.36
N ARG A 112 1.93 -5.98 8.54
CA ARG A 112 0.78 -6.83 8.93
C ARG A 112 -0.41 -6.61 7.99
N GLU A 113 -0.69 -5.37 7.63
CA GLU A 113 -1.75 -5.04 6.68
C GLU A 113 -1.45 -5.61 5.29
N LEU A 114 -0.21 -5.51 4.83
CA LEU A 114 0.26 -6.06 3.57
C LEU A 114 0.10 -7.59 3.53
N GLN A 115 0.46 -8.29 4.62
CA GLN A 115 0.28 -9.74 4.75
C GLN A 115 -1.20 -10.13 4.67
N ARG A 116 -2.08 -9.39 5.35
CA ARG A 116 -3.53 -9.60 5.30
C ARG A 116 -4.05 -9.45 3.87
N LEU A 117 -3.76 -8.33 3.20
CA LEU A 117 -4.18 -8.07 1.82
C LEU A 117 -3.61 -9.10 0.83
N THR A 118 -2.38 -9.57 1.06
CA THR A 118 -1.78 -10.64 0.25
C THR A 118 -2.53 -11.95 0.40
N LYS A 119 -2.91 -12.32 1.62
CA LYS A 119 -3.74 -13.50 1.89
C LYS A 119 -5.12 -13.36 1.25
N ASP A 120 -5.78 -12.22 1.41
CA ASP A 120 -7.09 -11.94 0.84
C ASP A 120 -7.06 -12.02 -0.69
N SER A 121 -6.05 -11.42 -1.33
CA SER A 121 -5.86 -11.50 -2.79
C SER A 121 -5.65 -12.94 -3.28
N SER A 122 -4.94 -13.76 -2.50
CA SER A 122 -4.72 -15.18 -2.82
C SER A 122 -6.01 -16.00 -2.70
N MET A 123 -6.82 -15.72 -1.67
CA MET A 123 -8.14 -16.34 -1.49
C MET A 123 -9.09 -16.00 -2.63
N ILE A 124 -9.16 -14.73 -3.02
CA ILE A 124 -10.02 -14.30 -4.14
C ILE A 124 -9.57 -14.97 -5.44
N LYS A 125 -8.26 -15.03 -5.71
CA LYS A 125 -7.72 -15.74 -6.88
C LYS A 125 -8.09 -17.22 -6.86
N ALA A 126 -8.01 -17.89 -5.71
CA ALA A 126 -8.42 -19.29 -5.58
C ALA A 126 -9.92 -19.47 -5.87
N HIS A 127 -10.79 -18.60 -5.34
CA HIS A 127 -12.23 -18.63 -5.64
C HIS A 127 -12.50 -18.42 -7.14
N ILE A 128 -11.82 -17.48 -7.79
CA ILE A 128 -11.94 -17.28 -9.25
C ILE A 128 -11.57 -18.57 -9.99
N GLN A 129 -10.45 -19.22 -9.64
CA GLN A 129 -10.03 -20.46 -10.29
C GLN A 129 -11.03 -21.60 -10.07
N MET A 130 -11.57 -21.75 -8.86
CA MET A 130 -12.60 -22.75 -8.56
C MET A 130 -13.87 -22.54 -9.39
N VAL A 131 -14.36 -21.30 -9.50
CA VAL A 131 -15.56 -20.98 -10.29
C VAL A 131 -15.30 -21.20 -11.78
N LEU A 132 -14.14 -20.81 -12.31
CA LEU A 132 -13.78 -21.07 -13.71
C LEU A 132 -13.71 -22.56 -14.02
N GLN A 133 -13.18 -23.37 -13.09
CA GLN A 133 -13.11 -24.81 -13.26
C GLN A 133 -14.51 -25.44 -13.24
N GLY A 134 -15.35 -25.05 -12.29
CA GLY A 134 -16.75 -25.50 -12.24
C GLY A 134 -17.55 -25.11 -13.48
N LEU A 135 -17.34 -23.91 -14.03
CA LEU A 135 -17.96 -23.47 -15.28
C LEU A 135 -17.52 -24.33 -16.48
N ARG A 136 -16.24 -24.66 -16.59
CA ARG A 136 -15.73 -25.55 -17.67
C ARG A 136 -16.38 -26.93 -17.63
N GLU A 137 -16.50 -27.51 -16.44
CA GLU A 137 -17.15 -28.81 -16.24
C GLU A 137 -18.64 -28.76 -16.61
N LEU A 138 -19.35 -27.70 -16.22
CA LEU A 138 -20.77 -27.50 -16.56
C LEU A 138 -21.01 -27.28 -18.06
N GLN A 139 -20.04 -26.70 -18.77
CA GLN A 139 -20.10 -26.49 -20.22
C GLN A 139 -19.68 -27.74 -21.02
N GLY A 140 -19.30 -28.84 -20.36
CA GLY A 140 -18.84 -30.06 -21.04
C GLY A 140 -17.51 -29.89 -21.76
N ILE A 141 -16.75 -28.85 -21.43
CA ILE A 141 -15.41 -28.61 -21.95
C ILE A 141 -14.44 -29.42 -21.08
N SER A 142 -14.48 -30.74 -21.23
CA SER A 142 -13.45 -31.65 -20.70
C SER A 142 -12.41 -31.94 -21.77
N LEU A 143 -11.13 -31.98 -21.37
CA LEU A 143 -9.89 -32.19 -22.15
C LEU A 143 -10.03 -32.67 -23.61
#